data_AF-A0A6A4WRG5-F1
#
_entry.id   AF-A0A6A4WRG5-F1
#
_cell.length_a   1.000
_cell.length_b   1.000
_cell.length_c   1.000
_cell.angle_alpha   90.00
_cell.angle_beta   90.00
_cell.angle_gamma   90.00
#
_symmetry.space_group_name_H-M   'P 1'
#
loop_
_entity.id
_entity.type
_entity.pdbx_description
1 polymer ?
#
loop_
_entity_poly.entity_id
_entity_poly.type
_entity_poly.pdbx_seq_one_letter_code
_entity_poly.pdbx_strand_id
1 'polypeptide(L)' 'MALFCRQCVILMALAAGRSRIRTVKPTLHTETAIHIAERLTQAKFSVEKCDSESGDSYIIECEGIGHCRDRQDPET' A
#
# COMPACT_ATOMS: atom_id res chain seq x y z
N MET A 1 -4.99 -16.52 -5.68
CA MET A 1 -5.03 -15.04 -5.84
C MET A 1 -4.14 -14.30 -4.81
N ALA A 2 -2.95 -14.81 -4.45
CA ALA A 2 -2.06 -14.16 -3.46
C ALA A 2 -0.86 -13.42 -4.08
N LEU A 3 -0.72 -13.45 -5.42
CA LEU A 3 0.44 -12.86 -6.11
C LEU A 3 0.32 -11.34 -6.33
N PHE A 4 -0.90 -10.78 -6.34
CA PHE A 4 -1.12 -9.40 -6.77
C PHE A 4 -0.98 -8.35 -5.65
N CYS A 5 -1.24 -8.67 -4.37
CA CYS A 5 -1.18 -7.66 -3.29
C CYS A 5 0.21 -7.03 -3.10
N ARG A 6 1.31 -7.77 -3.27
CA ARG A 6 2.67 -7.25 -3.05
C ARG A 6 3.03 -6.08 -3.95
N GLN A 7 2.65 -6.14 -5.22
CA GLN A 7 2.95 -5.08 -6.19
C GLN A 7 2.09 -3.84 -5.90
N CYS A 8 0.87 -4.03 -5.40
CA CYS A 8 0.01 -2.92 -4.96
C CYS A 8 0.64 -2.14 -3.81
N VAL A 9 1.33 -2.77 -2.85
CA VAL A 9 1.97 -2.07 -1.72
C VAL A 9 2.94 -0.98 -2.19
N ILE A 10 3.78 -1.28 -3.19
CA ILE A 10 4.75 -0.31 -3.72
C ILE A 10 4.03 0.84 -4.45
N LEU A 11 3.00 0.51 -5.23
CA LEU A 11 2.22 1.53 -5.94
C LEU A 11 1.43 2.41 -4.97
N MET A 12 0.90 1.85 -3.88
CA MET A 12 0.23 2.61 -2.82
C MET A 12 1.20 3.56 -2.12
N ALA A 13 2.42 3.11 -1.84
CA ALA A 13 3.45 3.94 -1.25
C ALA A 13 3.84 5.12 -2.14
N LEU A 14 3.85 4.93 -3.47
CA LEU A 14 4.18 5.98 -4.43
C LEU A 14 2.99 6.89 -4.78
N ALA A 15 1.76 6.43 -4.57
CA ALA A 15 0.56 7.18 -4.87
C ALA A 15 0.46 8.46 -4.03
N ALA A 16 -0.23 9.48 -4.55
CA ALA A 16 -0.51 10.69 -3.80
C ALA A 16 -1.71 10.48 -2.88
N GLY A 17 -1.51 10.70 -1.58
CA GLY A 17 -2.57 10.63 -0.57
C GLY A 17 -2.80 9.24 0.01
N ARG A 18 -4.02 9.00 0.52
CA ARG A 18 -4.37 7.79 1.27
C ARG A 18 -5.02 6.74 0.37
N SER A 19 -4.37 5.59 0.27
CA SER A 19 -4.88 4.41 -0.45
C SER A 19 -5.38 3.36 0.54
N ARG A 20 -6.47 2.66 0.21
CA ARG A 20 -7.04 1.58 1.03
C ARG A 20 -7.37 0.36 0.18
N ILE A 21 -6.99 -0.82 0.64
CA ILE A 21 -7.29 -2.10 -0.02
C ILE A 21 -7.90 -3.04 1.00
N ARG A 22 -9.04 -3.64 0.65
CA ARG A 22 -9.63 -4.74 1.41
C ARG A 22 -9.09 -6.06 0.88
N THR A 23 -8.60 -6.88 1.79
CA THR A 23 -8.07 -8.21 1.50
C THR A 23 -8.46 -9.18 2.62
N VAL A 24 -8.08 -10.44 2.46
CA VAL A 24 -8.10 -11.43 3.56
C VAL A 24 -6.87 -11.23 4.44
N LYS A 25 -6.68 -12.11 5.43
CA LYS A 25 -5.52 -12.09 6.31
C LYS A 25 -4.22 -11.84 5.53
N PRO A 26 -3.46 -10.77 5.85
CA PRO A 26 -2.18 -10.52 5.21
C PRO A 26 -1.25 -11.70 5.47
N THR A 27 -0.54 -12.11 4.42
CA THR A 27 0.48 -13.15 4.52
C THR A 27 1.82 -12.53 4.91
N LEU A 28 2.76 -13.35 5.39
CA LEU A 28 4.12 -12.91 5.73
C LEU A 28 4.80 -12.12 4.59
N HIS A 29 4.51 -12.49 3.34
CA HIS A 29 5.00 -11.78 2.15
C HIS A 29 4.43 -10.37 2.01
N THR A 30 3.19 -10.16 2.45
CA THR A 30 2.54 -8.84 2.42
C THR A 30 3.12 -7.96 3.52
N GLU A 31 3.30 -8.50 4.73
CA GLU A 31 3.93 -7.81 5.84
C GLU A 31 5.37 -7.40 5.52
N THR A 32 6.15 -8.31 4.92
CA THR A 32 7.53 -8.00 4.51
C THR A 32 7.56 -6.95 3.39
N ALA A 33 6.63 -7.00 2.43
CA ALA A 33 6.53 -5.99 1.37
C ALA A 33 6.16 -4.61 1.94
N ILE A 34 5.25 -4.55 2.90
CA ILE A 34 4.90 -3.32 3.63
C ILE A 34 6.13 -2.78 4.35
N HIS A 35 6.81 -3.63 5.13
CA HIS A 35 8.01 -3.23 5.86
C HIS A 35 9.08 -2.65 4.93
N ILE A 36 9.34 -3.32 3.80
CA ILE A 36 10.31 -2.84 2.81
C ILE A 36 9.85 -1.52 2.19
N ALA A 37 8.56 -1.38 1.84
CA ALA A 37 8.03 -0.16 1.26
C ALA A 37 8.15 1.03 2.24
N GLU A 38 7.82 0.85 3.50
CA GLU A 38 7.99 1.87 4.56
C GLU A 38 9.45 2.32 4.68
N ARG A 39 10.39 1.36 4.65
CA ARG A 39 11.83 1.63 4.73
C ARG A 39 12.38 2.37 3.51
N LEU A 40 11.85 2.07 2.32
CA LEU A 40 12.33 2.66 1.08
C LEU A 40 11.68 4.02 0.75
N THR A 41 10.43 4.22 1.16
CA THR A 41 9.63 5.36 0.69
C THR A 41 9.15 6.29 1.81
N GLN A 42 9.42 6.01 3.08
CA GLN A 42 8.86 6.76 4.23
C GLN A 42 7.32 6.83 4.30
N ALA A 43 6.62 6.14 3.39
CA ALA A 43 5.17 5.95 3.44
C ALA A 43 4.78 5.23 4.75
N LYS A 44 3.55 5.46 5.22
CA LYS A 44 3.04 4.82 6.44
C LYS A 44 1.93 3.85 6.11
N PHE A 45 1.99 2.64 6.65
CA PHE A 45 0.93 1.66 6.48
C PHE A 45 0.20 1.36 7.79
N SER A 46 -1.11 1.15 7.69
CA SER A 46 -1.96 0.65 8.78
C SER A 46 -2.70 -0.60 8.30
N VAL A 47 -2.77 -1.61 9.15
CA VAL A 47 -3.46 -2.86 8.84
C VAL A 47 -4.51 -3.09 9.92
N GLU A 48 -5.77 -2.98 9.54
CA GLU A 48 -6.91 -3.13 10.44
C GLU A 48 -7.67 -4.41 10.12
N LYS A 49 -8.04 -5.17 11.16
CA LYS A 49 -8.95 -6.30 11.02
C LYS A 49 -10.38 -5.78 11.08
N CYS A 50 -11.15 -6.04 10.02
CA CYS A 50 -12.58 -5.81 10.00
C CYS A 50 -13.30 -7.13 10.26
N ASP A 51 -13.80 -7.28 11.48
CA ASP A 51 -14.72 -8.35 11.84
C ASP A 51 -16.10 -8.02 11.21
N SER A 52 -16.32 -8.53 10.01
CA SER A 52 -17.67 -8.59 9.42
C SER A 52 -18.22 -9.99 9.64
N GLU A 53 -19.53 -10.08 9.85
CA GLU A 53 -20.27 -11.32 10.17
C GLU A 53 -20.06 -12.48 9.15
N SER A 54 -19.42 -12.21 8.01
CA SER A 54 -19.22 -13.14 6.89
C SER A 54 -17.76 -13.56 6.65
N GLY A 55 -16.80 -13.16 7.51
CA GLY A 55 -15.42 -13.64 7.46
C GLY A 55 -14.34 -12.62 7.87
N ASP A 56 -13.13 -13.14 8.13
CA ASP A 56 -11.95 -12.34 8.48
C ASP A 56 -11.49 -11.48 7.30
N SER A 57 -11.97 -10.23 7.25
CA SER A 57 -11.51 -9.23 6.28
C SER A 57 -10.49 -8.30 6.93
N TYR A 58 -9.49 -7.89 6.17
CA TYR A 58 -8.45 -6.97 6.59
C TYR A 58 -8.43 -5.78 5.64
N ILE A 59 -8.24 -4.59 6.18
CA ILE A 59 -8.06 -3.36 5.42
C ILE A 59 -6.62 -2.92 5.61
N ILE A 60 -5.90 -2.82 4.49
CA ILE A 60 -4.56 -2.24 4.43
C ILE A 60 -4.72 -0.80 3.94
N GLU A 61 -4.33 0.15 4.77
CA GLU A 61 -4.27 1.56 4.41
C GLU A 61 -2.81 2.00 4.28
N CYS A 62 -2.56 2.92 3.35
CA CYS A 62 -1.24 3.50 3.13
C CYS A 62 -1.40 5.00 2.88
N GLU A 63 -0.59 5.80 3.56
CA GLU A 63 -0.35 7.19 3.20
C GLU A 63 0.91 7.25 2.33
N GLY A 64 0.70 7.40 1.02
CA GLY A 64 1.75 7.42 0.03
C GLY A 64 2.41 8.79 -0.09
N ILE A 65 3.65 8.81 -0.58
CA ILE A 65 4.48 10.02 -0.68
C ILE A 65 4.14 10.92 -1.85
N GLY A 66 3.22 10.51 -2.74
CA GLY A 66 2.88 11.29 -3.92
C GLY A 66 4.08 11.52 -4.82
N HIS A 67 4.70 10.44 -5.29
CA HIS A 67 5.80 10.54 -6.24
C HIS A 67 5.29 11.03 -7.60
N CYS A 68 5.14 12.34 -7.73
CA CYS A 68 5.00 13.00 -9.01
C CYS A 68 6.39 12.98 -9.66
N ARG A 69 6.52 12.32 -10.80
CA ARG A 69 7.65 12.64 -11.68
C ARG A 69 7.54 14.14 -11.95
N ASP A 70 8.57 14.88 -11.61
CA ASP A 70 8.86 16.11 -12.33
C ASP A 70 9.09 15.66 -13.77
N ARG A 71 8.04 15.72 -14.58
CA ARG A 71 8.28 15.91 -15.99
C ARG A 71 8.96 17.27 -16.00
N GLN A 72 10.28 17.26 -16.17
CA GLN A 72 10.98 18.43 -16.65
C GLN A 72 10.42 18.68 -18.05
N ASP A 73 9.27 19.32 -18.11
CA ASP A 73 8.85 20.05 -19.29
C ASP A 73 9.92 21.14 -19.44
N PRO A 74 10.66 21.20 -20.57
CA PRO A 74 11.53 22.32 -20.82
C PRO A 74 10.65 23.58 -20.84
N GLU A 75 10.83 24.43 -19.83
CA GLU A 75 10.34 25.80 -19.81
C GLU A 75 10.80 26.47 -21.12
N THR A 76 9.86 26.89 -21.95
CA THR A 76 10.10 27.61 -23.21
C THR A 76 10.06 29.10 -22.94
#